data_AF-A0A941VV64-F1
#
_entry.id   AF-A0A941VV64-F1
#
_cell.length_a   1.000
_cell.length_b   1.000
_cell.length_c   1.000
_cell.angle_alpha   90.00
_cell.angle_beta   90.00
_cell.angle_gamma   90.00
#
_symmetry.space_group_name_H-M   'P 1'
#
loop_
_entity.id
_entity.type
_entity.pdbx_description
1 polymer ?
#
loop_
_entity_poly.entity_id
_entity_poly.type
_entity_poly.pdbx_seq_one_letter_code
_entity_poly.pdbx_strand_id
1 'polypeptide(L)'
;SGVDTRVIHTTDYGTTWLEAATPITSGNTTSGITSLAMLDDRIGAIVGGNVSGPDSSLASDVAVTSDGGATWQLAGRTGLGVAPFAVTYVPGAPTPTLVAVSPAGSAWSANNAETWQRIDSVNSWAVAFVSPAVGWAVGKGHISRFTPRRAK
;
A
#
# COMPACT_ATOMS: atom_id res chain seq x y z
N SER A 1 -24.56 11.08 -3.50
CA SER A 1 -23.79 10.06 -4.20
C SER A 1 -22.84 9.42 -3.20
N GLY A 2 -23.12 8.18 -2.77
CA GLY A 2 -22.22 7.44 -1.89
C GLY A 2 -21.01 7.01 -2.71
N VAL A 3 -19.87 7.64 -2.48
CA VAL A 3 -18.64 7.29 -3.19
C VAL A 3 -18.16 5.98 -2.59
N ASP A 4 -18.39 4.89 -3.30
CA ASP A 4 -17.86 3.56 -2.99
C ASP A 4 -16.50 3.43 -3.71
N THR A 5 -15.41 3.33 -2.95
CA THR A 5 -14.08 3.11 -3.53
C THR A 5 -13.98 1.66 -3.99
N ARG A 6 -13.55 1.45 -5.23
CA ARG A 6 -13.51 0.13 -5.86
C ARG A 6 -12.18 -0.16 -6.53
N VAL A 7 -11.85 -1.44 -6.59
CA VAL A 7 -10.82 -1.99 -7.47
C VAL A 7 -11.52 -2.52 -8.72
N ILE A 8 -10.94 -2.24 -9.89
CA ILE A 8 -11.39 -2.80 -11.16
C ILE A 8 -10.36 -3.85 -11.57
N HIS A 9 -10.78 -5.09 -11.74
CA HIS A 9 -9.89 -6.22 -11.97
C HIS A 9 -10.34 -7.08 -13.15
N THR A 10 -9.41 -7.86 -13.69
CA THR A 10 -9.62 -8.74 -14.84
C THR A 10 -8.92 -10.08 -14.59
N THR A 11 -9.51 -11.16 -15.10
CA THR A 11 -8.92 -12.51 -15.08
C THR A 11 -8.71 -13.07 -16.49
N ASP A 12 -9.00 -12.27 -17.52
CA ASP A 12 -8.96 -12.65 -18.93
C ASP A 12 -8.10 -11.68 -19.77
N TYR A 13 -6.99 -11.23 -19.16
CA TYR A 13 -6.00 -10.34 -19.75
C TYR A 13 -6.57 -8.99 -20.24
N GLY A 14 -7.60 -8.49 -19.54
CA GLY A 14 -8.20 -7.18 -19.81
C GLY A 14 -9.32 -7.21 -20.85
N THR A 15 -9.81 -8.40 -21.23
CA THR A 15 -10.95 -8.54 -22.15
C THR A 15 -12.25 -8.13 -21.48
N THR A 16 -12.45 -8.55 -20.23
CA THR A 16 -13.55 -8.13 -19.36
C THR A 16 -13.02 -7.63 -18.02
N TRP A 17 -13.81 -6.74 -17.41
CA TRP A 17 -13.46 -6.08 -16.17
C TRP A 17 -14.61 -6.20 -15.18
N LEU A 18 -14.27 -6.51 -13.94
CA LEU A 18 -15.18 -6.62 -12.80
C LEU A 18 -14.85 -5.54 -11.79
N GLU A 19 -15.88 -5.02 -11.14
CA GLU A 19 -15.74 -4.05 -10.05
C GLU A 19 -15.87 -4.76 -8.71
N ALA A 20 -14.91 -4.51 -7.80
CA ALA A 20 -14.92 -4.99 -6.44
C ALA A 20 -14.92 -3.79 -5.48
N ALA A 21 -15.96 -3.65 -4.67
CA ALA A 21 -16.01 -2.64 -3.62
C ALA A 21 -14.90 -2.89 -2.58
N THR A 22 -14.41 -1.82 -1.98
CA THR A 22 -13.34 -1.89 -0.98
C THR A 22 -13.75 -1.16 0.29
N PRO A 23 -13.25 -1.60 1.45
CA PRO A 23 -13.57 -0.96 2.72
C PRO A 23 -12.78 0.33 2.98
N ILE A 24 -11.91 0.77 2.04
CA ILE A 24 -11.16 2.02 2.17
C ILE A 24 -12.12 3.21 2.03
N THR A 25 -12.12 4.08 3.04
CA THR A 25 -13.04 5.22 3.10
C THR A 25 -12.83 6.21 1.95
N SER A 26 -13.94 6.65 1.35
CA SER A 26 -14.00 7.71 0.32
C SER A 26 -15.08 8.77 0.58
N GLY A 27 -15.35 9.07 1.84
CA GLY A 27 -16.40 10.02 2.24
C GLY A 27 -16.19 11.48 1.79
N ASN A 28 -15.06 11.82 1.17
CA ASN A 28 -14.76 13.15 0.65
C ASN A 28 -13.92 13.07 -0.64
N THR A 29 -13.71 14.20 -1.30
CA THR A 29 -13.04 14.30 -2.61
C THR A 29 -11.54 14.00 -2.59
N THR A 30 -10.94 13.88 -1.42
CA THR A 30 -9.51 13.62 -1.22
C THR A 30 -9.25 12.27 -0.54
N SER A 31 -10.27 11.44 -0.36
CA SER A 31 -10.17 10.11 0.23
C SER A 31 -10.42 9.02 -0.81
N GLY A 32 -9.59 7.98 -0.80
CA GLY A 32 -9.74 6.79 -1.65
C GLY A 32 -8.49 5.93 -1.66
N ILE A 33 -8.43 4.95 -2.55
CA ILE A 33 -7.23 4.14 -2.82
C ILE A 33 -6.21 5.00 -3.57
N THR A 34 -4.96 4.94 -3.13
CA THR A 34 -3.82 5.62 -3.78
C THR A 34 -2.90 4.65 -4.51
N SER A 35 -2.82 3.39 -4.04
CA SER A 35 -1.94 2.38 -4.63
C SER A 35 -2.44 0.97 -4.35
N LEU A 36 -2.09 0.06 -5.25
CA LEU A 36 -2.37 -1.37 -5.19
C LEU A 36 -1.09 -2.14 -5.51
N ALA A 37 -0.83 -3.24 -4.81
CA ALA A 37 0.23 -4.18 -5.12
C ALA A 37 -0.30 -5.61 -5.00
N MET A 38 0.05 -6.46 -5.97
CA MET A 38 -0.22 -7.89 -5.93
C MET A 38 1.08 -8.65 -5.64
N LEU A 39 1.01 -9.62 -4.74
CA LEU A 39 2.10 -10.56 -4.49
C LEU A 39 2.08 -11.68 -5.53
N ASP A 40 0.89 -12.18 -5.82
CA ASP A 40 0.60 -13.24 -6.79
C ASP A 40 -0.82 -13.05 -7.38
N ASP A 41 -1.37 -14.10 -8.00
CA ASP A 41 -2.69 -14.08 -8.64
C ASP A 41 -3.86 -14.00 -7.64
N ARG A 42 -3.59 -14.15 -6.33
CA ARG A 42 -4.60 -14.20 -5.27
C ARG A 42 -4.39 -13.16 -4.19
N ILE A 43 -3.15 -12.97 -3.75
CA ILE A 43 -2.79 -12.16 -2.60
C ILE A 43 -2.41 -10.75 -3.07
N GLY A 44 -3.06 -9.76 -2.49
CA GLY A 44 -2.80 -8.36 -2.79
C GLY A 44 -3.11 -7.44 -1.62
N ALA A 45 -2.62 -6.21 -1.72
CA ALA A 45 -2.85 -5.14 -0.78
C ALA A 45 -3.16 -3.84 -1.52
N ILE A 46 -4.10 -3.08 -0.98
CA ILE A 46 -4.34 -1.68 -1.33
C ILE A 46 -4.04 -0.80 -0.13
N VAL A 47 -3.61 0.42 -0.42
CA VAL A 47 -3.46 1.48 0.56
C VAL A 47 -4.21 2.73 0.12
N GLY A 48 -4.57 3.57 1.08
CA GLY A 48 -5.30 4.79 0.78
C GLY A 48 -5.65 5.60 2.00
N GLY A 49 -6.67 6.45 1.86
CA GLY A 49 -7.14 7.37 2.87
C GLY A 49 -7.15 8.81 2.37
N ASN A 50 -7.27 9.77 3.29
CA ASN A 50 -7.31 11.18 2.94
C ASN A 50 -5.92 11.71 2.59
N VAL A 51 -5.68 12.07 1.33
CA VAL A 51 -4.38 12.60 0.88
C VAL A 51 -4.19 14.09 1.20
N SER A 52 -5.25 14.81 1.60
CA SER A 52 -5.17 16.25 1.93
C SER A 52 -4.59 16.53 3.32
N GLY A 53 -4.48 15.52 4.18
CA GLY A 53 -3.90 15.69 5.50
C GLY A 53 -4.09 14.48 6.42
N PRO A 54 -3.61 14.58 7.67
CA PRO A 54 -3.80 13.54 8.67
C PRO A 54 -5.27 13.23 8.90
N ASP A 55 -5.58 11.96 9.04
CA ASP A 55 -6.93 11.49 9.39
C ASP A 55 -6.82 10.46 10.51
N SER A 56 -6.93 10.96 11.74
CA SER A 56 -6.89 10.14 12.96
C SER A 56 -8.14 9.27 13.12
N SER A 57 -9.21 9.57 12.39
CA SER A 57 -10.49 8.85 12.47
C SER A 57 -10.54 7.59 11.60
N LEU A 58 -9.59 7.43 10.65
CA LEU A 58 -9.48 6.21 9.85
C LEU A 58 -9.27 4.99 10.74
N ALA A 59 -10.14 3.99 10.59
CA ALA A 59 -9.92 2.69 11.23
C ALA A 59 -8.70 1.99 10.64
N SER A 60 -8.54 2.04 9.31
CA SER A 60 -7.35 1.57 8.62
C SER A 60 -7.12 2.29 7.28
N ASP A 61 -5.85 2.38 6.89
CA ASP A 61 -5.36 2.88 5.60
C ASP A 61 -4.91 1.75 4.66
N VAL A 62 -5.20 0.50 5.03
CA VAL A 62 -4.83 -0.71 4.29
C VAL A 62 -6.01 -1.69 4.22
N ALA A 63 -6.17 -2.32 3.06
CA ALA A 63 -7.00 -3.50 2.90
C ALA A 63 -6.27 -4.56 2.06
N VAL A 64 -6.60 -5.82 2.27
CA VAL A 64 -5.98 -6.96 1.60
C VAL A 64 -7.01 -7.84 0.91
N THR A 65 -6.57 -8.56 -0.10
CA THR A 65 -7.33 -9.60 -0.80
C THR A 65 -6.55 -10.92 -0.75
N SER A 66 -7.29 -12.02 -0.80
CA SER A 66 -6.75 -13.39 -0.92
C SER A 66 -7.42 -14.18 -2.05
N ASP A 67 -8.22 -13.51 -2.88
CA ASP A 67 -9.00 -14.08 -3.98
C ASP A 67 -8.83 -13.31 -5.30
N GLY A 68 -7.68 -12.64 -5.47
CA GLY A 68 -7.30 -11.98 -6.72
C GLY A 68 -7.98 -10.62 -6.91
N GLY A 69 -8.44 -10.00 -5.82
CA GLY A 69 -9.09 -8.70 -5.82
C GLY A 69 -10.60 -8.75 -5.98
N ALA A 70 -11.22 -9.93 -5.90
CA ALA A 70 -12.67 -10.09 -5.95
C ALA A 70 -13.33 -9.63 -4.63
N THR A 71 -12.68 -9.85 -3.49
CA THR A 71 -13.08 -9.29 -2.19
C THR A 71 -11.90 -8.65 -1.46
N TRP A 72 -12.21 -7.63 -0.65
CA TRP A 72 -11.23 -6.85 0.10
C TRP A 72 -11.65 -6.71 1.55
N GLN A 73 -10.70 -6.85 2.48
CA GLN A 73 -10.92 -6.74 3.92
C GLN A 73 -9.90 -5.77 4.53
N LEU A 74 -10.33 -4.95 5.50
CA LEU A 74 -9.39 -4.07 6.22
C LEU A 74 -8.30 -4.90 6.90
N ALA A 75 -7.07 -4.38 6.86
CA ALA A 75 -5.92 -4.95 7.53
C ALA A 75 -5.37 -3.97 8.58
N GLY A 76 -4.10 -4.13 8.95
CA GLY A 76 -3.40 -3.24 9.88
C GLY A 76 -3.29 -1.80 9.37
N ARG A 77 -2.67 -0.93 10.17
CA ARG A 77 -2.43 0.48 9.81
C ARG A 77 -0.96 0.71 9.53
N THR A 78 -0.62 1.50 8.52
CA THR A 78 0.80 1.81 8.23
C THR A 78 1.48 2.59 9.35
N GLY A 79 0.70 3.36 10.13
CA GLY A 79 1.22 4.20 11.22
C GLY A 79 1.97 5.44 10.73
N LEU A 80 1.87 5.81 9.45
CA LEU A 80 2.55 6.99 8.90
C LEU A 80 1.88 8.32 9.30
N GLY A 81 0.64 8.28 9.80
CA GLY A 81 -0.13 9.44 10.26
C GLY A 81 -0.79 10.26 9.14
N VAL A 82 -0.52 9.90 7.89
CA VAL A 82 -1.15 10.41 6.66
C VAL A 82 -1.39 9.23 5.72
N ALA A 83 -2.26 9.40 4.72
CA ALA A 83 -2.50 8.37 3.71
C ALA A 83 -1.17 7.95 3.02
N PRO A 84 -0.88 6.64 2.92
CA PRO A 84 0.19 6.16 2.07
C PRO A 84 -0.07 6.55 0.62
N PHE A 85 0.97 6.88 -0.13
CA PHE A 85 0.88 7.23 -1.55
C PHE A 85 1.21 6.05 -2.46
N ALA A 86 2.12 5.18 -2.01
CA ALA A 86 2.47 3.97 -2.74
C ALA A 86 2.74 2.80 -1.79
N VAL A 87 2.52 1.59 -2.28
CA VAL A 87 2.87 0.34 -1.62
C VAL A 87 3.42 -0.66 -2.64
N THR A 88 4.38 -1.48 -2.23
CA THR A 88 4.90 -2.59 -3.04
C THR A 88 5.20 -3.80 -2.17
N TYR A 89 4.97 -5.00 -2.69
CA TYR A 89 5.59 -6.19 -2.14
C TYR A 89 7.10 -6.18 -2.44
N VAL A 90 7.90 -6.83 -1.58
CA VAL A 90 9.33 -7.01 -1.77
C VAL A 90 9.59 -8.38 -2.39
N PRO A 91 9.99 -8.47 -3.68
CA PRO A 91 10.19 -9.75 -4.33
C PRO A 91 11.27 -10.58 -3.64
N GLY A 92 11.03 -11.88 -3.48
CA GLY A 92 11.99 -12.81 -2.87
C GLY A 92 12.18 -12.66 -1.36
N ALA A 93 11.37 -11.84 -0.68
CA ALA A 93 11.36 -11.80 0.78
C ALA A 93 10.84 -13.15 1.36
N PRO A 94 11.33 -13.60 2.52
CA PRO A 94 10.93 -14.89 3.11
C PRO A 94 9.48 -14.91 3.60
N THR A 95 8.85 -13.75 3.72
CA THR A 95 7.44 -13.57 4.10
C THR A 95 6.79 -12.56 3.15
N PRO A 96 5.45 -12.45 3.11
CA PRO A 96 4.70 -11.43 2.38
C PRO A 96 5.03 -10.01 2.88
N THR A 97 6.20 -9.52 2.49
CA THR A 97 6.77 -8.27 2.97
C THR A 97 6.32 -7.12 2.09
N LEU A 98 5.74 -6.10 2.71
CA LEU A 98 5.28 -4.87 2.05
C LEU A 98 6.10 -3.69 2.52
N VAL A 99 6.32 -2.72 1.63
CA VAL A 99 6.81 -1.39 1.97
C VAL A 99 5.84 -0.35 1.43
N ALA A 100 5.41 0.55 2.31
CA ALA A 100 4.57 1.69 1.99
C ALA A 100 5.35 2.99 2.20
N VAL A 101 5.05 3.99 1.36
CA VAL A 101 5.65 5.33 1.43
C VAL A 101 4.58 6.40 1.40
N SER A 102 4.86 7.53 2.05
CA SER A 102 4.02 8.71 2.06
C SER A 102 4.86 9.99 2.20
N PRO A 103 4.24 11.18 2.08
CA PRO A 103 4.90 12.44 2.40
C PRO A 103 5.46 12.52 3.82
N ALA A 104 5.00 11.66 4.74
CA ALA A 104 5.45 11.62 6.12
C ALA A 104 6.52 10.54 6.40
N GLY A 105 6.92 9.73 5.42
CA GLY A 105 7.96 8.70 5.61
C GLY A 105 7.61 7.35 4.99
N SER A 106 8.33 6.33 5.41
CA SER A 106 8.11 4.95 4.99
C SER A 106 7.90 3.97 6.15
N ALA A 107 7.17 2.90 5.88
CA ALA A 107 6.88 1.82 6.83
C ALA A 107 6.91 0.48 6.10
N TRP A 108 7.18 -0.61 6.83
CA TRP A 108 7.16 -1.96 6.29
C TRP A 108 6.31 -2.91 7.12
N SER A 109 5.79 -3.94 6.49
CA SER A 109 5.10 -5.07 7.12
C SER A 109 5.77 -6.36 6.71
N ALA A 110 5.92 -7.31 7.64
CA ALA A 110 6.47 -8.64 7.39
C ALA A 110 5.39 -9.73 7.28
N ASN A 111 4.14 -9.40 7.56
CA ASN A 111 3.04 -10.35 7.76
C ASN A 111 1.81 -9.93 6.97
N ASN A 112 1.99 -9.69 5.67
CA ASN A 112 0.91 -9.39 4.74
C ASN A 112 0.01 -8.23 5.20
N ALA A 113 0.63 -7.12 5.63
CA ALA A 113 -0.04 -5.88 6.01
C ALA A 113 -0.83 -5.89 7.33
N GLU A 114 -0.77 -6.97 8.12
CA GLU A 114 -1.40 -7.04 9.44
C GLU A 114 -0.75 -6.10 10.46
N THR A 115 0.58 -6.04 10.49
CA THR A 115 1.34 -5.15 11.38
C THR A 115 2.42 -4.40 10.63
N TRP A 116 2.67 -3.15 11.03
CA TRP A 116 3.60 -2.25 10.35
C TRP A 116 4.61 -1.66 11.32
N GLN A 117 5.81 -1.44 10.81
CA GLN A 117 6.92 -0.80 11.51
C GLN A 117 7.44 0.37 10.69
N ARG A 118 7.61 1.52 11.34
CA ARG A 118 8.17 2.70 10.69
C ARG A 118 9.65 2.51 10.36
N ILE A 119 10.06 2.96 9.18
CA ILE A 119 11.45 2.95 8.71
C ILE A 119 12.07 4.34 8.92
N ASP A 120 11.41 5.39 8.43
CA ASP A 120 11.94 6.76 8.44
C ASP A 120 10.82 7.84 8.43
N SER A 121 11.21 9.09 8.17
CA SER A 121 10.32 10.24 7.95
C SER A 121 10.58 10.95 6.61
N VAL A 122 11.22 10.27 5.65
CA VAL A 122 11.59 10.87 4.36
C VAL A 122 10.37 10.93 3.43
N ASN A 123 10.03 12.14 2.97
CA ASN A 123 8.89 12.38 2.09
C ASN A 123 9.02 11.62 0.75
N SER A 124 8.26 10.53 0.57
CA SER A 124 8.36 9.66 -0.60
C SER A 124 6.97 9.38 -1.19
N TRP A 125 6.86 9.36 -2.51
CA TRP A 125 5.58 9.26 -3.24
C TRP A 125 5.44 7.95 -3.99
N ALA A 126 6.54 7.36 -4.45
CA ALA A 126 6.55 6.05 -5.09
C ALA A 126 7.69 5.19 -4.55
N VAL A 127 7.51 3.88 -4.59
CA VAL A 127 8.45 2.89 -4.08
C VAL A 127 8.45 1.66 -4.98
N ALA A 128 9.62 1.06 -5.19
CA ALA A 128 9.76 -0.20 -5.89
C ALA A 128 10.93 -1.01 -5.32
N PHE A 129 10.77 -2.33 -5.32
CA PHE A 129 11.81 -3.28 -4.95
C PHE A 129 12.00 -4.30 -6.06
N VAL A 130 13.25 -4.71 -6.28
CA VAL A 130 13.60 -5.80 -7.21
C VAL A 130 14.10 -7.05 -6.48
N SER A 131 14.50 -6.91 -5.22
CA SER A 131 14.90 -8.01 -4.33
C SER A 131 14.88 -7.52 -2.87
N PRO A 132 15.07 -8.39 -1.85
CA PRO A 132 15.12 -7.95 -0.45
C PRO A 132 16.25 -6.98 -0.14
N ALA A 133 17.31 -6.96 -0.96
CA ALA A 133 18.48 -6.10 -0.76
C ALA A 133 18.50 -4.82 -1.62
N VAL A 134 17.55 -4.69 -2.55
CA VAL A 134 17.58 -3.66 -3.58
C VAL A 134 16.18 -3.10 -3.81
N GLY A 135 15.98 -1.86 -3.36
CA GLY A 135 14.79 -1.07 -3.58
C GLY A 135 15.04 0.42 -3.44
N TRP A 136 14.15 1.22 -4.00
CA TRP A 136 14.23 2.67 -4.00
C TRP A 136 12.87 3.29 -3.71
N ALA A 137 12.91 4.48 -3.11
CA ALA A 137 11.78 5.37 -3.00
C ALA A 137 12.13 6.69 -3.69
N VAL A 138 11.13 7.33 -4.30
CA VAL A 138 11.29 8.63 -4.94
C VAL A 138 10.32 9.63 -4.34
N GLY A 139 10.79 10.86 -4.18
CA GLY A 139 10.01 11.97 -3.65
C GLY A 139 10.43 13.27 -4.31
N LYS A 140 9.89 14.39 -3.81
CA LYS A 140 10.18 15.71 -4.38
C LYS A 140 11.68 16.00 -4.35
N GLY A 141 12.31 15.98 -5.52
CA GLY A 141 13.72 16.32 -5.72
C GLY A 141 14.74 15.31 -5.23
N HIS A 142 14.35 14.06 -4.92
CA HIS A 142 15.30 13.04 -4.45
C HIS A 142 14.91 11.61 -4.81
N ILE A 143 15.92 10.74 -4.78
CA ILE A 143 15.81 9.28 -4.89
C ILE A 143 16.55 8.70 -3.69
N SER A 144 15.85 7.89 -2.89
CA SER A 144 16.39 7.20 -1.71
C SER A 144 16.55 5.72 -2.02
N ARG A 145 17.65 5.10 -1.58
CA ARG A 145 17.85 3.65 -1.66
C ARG A 145 17.66 3.03 -0.28
N PHE A 146 16.89 1.96 -0.19
CA PHE A 146 16.79 1.17 1.03
C PHE A 146 18.08 0.35 1.22
N THR A 147 18.65 0.42 2.42
CA THR A 147 19.83 -0.37 2.78
C THR A 147 19.43 -1.44 3.79
N PRO A 148 19.79 -2.72 3.57
CA PRO A 148 19.64 -3.75 4.58
C PRO A 148 20.33 -3.33 5.88
N ARG A 149 19.74 -3.63 7.02
CA ARG A 149 20.46 -3.51 8.29
C ARG A 149 21.68 -4.44 8.23
N ARG A 150 22.87 -3.87 8.39
CA ARG A 150 24.07 -4.69 8.62
C ARG A 150 23.86 -5.44 9.94
N ALA A 151 24.01 -6.75 9.91
CA ALA A 151 24.17 -7.53 11.13
C ALA A 151 25.39 -6.96 11.88
N LYS A 152 25.23 -6.70 13.18
CA LYS A 152 26.37 -6.44 14.06
C LYS A 152 27.06 -7.74 14.40
#